data_AF-A0A7X8W5F1-F1
#
_entry.id   AF-A0A7X8W5F1-F1
#
_cell.length_a   1.000
_cell.length_b   1.000
_cell.length_c   1.000
_cell.angle_alpha   90.00
_cell.angle_beta   90.00
_cell.angle_gamma   90.00
#
_symmetry.space_group_name_H-M   'P 1'
#
loop_
_entity.id
_entity.type
_entity.pdbx_description
1 polymer ?
#
loop_
_entity_poly.entity_id
_entity_poly.type
_entity_poly.pdbx_seq_one_letter_code
_entity_poly.pdbx_strand_id
1 'polypeptide(L)'
;TTYDKDYNEEIKLQMEVLFSQYEVEWKVLNPLYKALLVFTELERIKPLKKYNTVISLLVLNGILTTSGFYPISFDETMNSEINATLTLVKRRGNYQDFALIVERCLLTSYNEISYV
;
A
#
# COMPACT_ATOMS: atom_id res chain seq x y z
N THR A 1 26.68 -11.12 -8.39
CA THR A 1 26.78 -12.38 -9.16
C THR A 1 25.68 -12.39 -10.21
N THR A 2 25.68 -13.28 -11.21
CA THR A 2 24.63 -13.36 -12.25
C THR A 2 23.22 -13.46 -11.64
N TYR A 3 23.09 -14.16 -10.52
CA TYR A 3 21.87 -14.25 -9.70
C TYR A 3 21.32 -12.91 -9.20
N ASP A 4 22.19 -11.98 -8.76
CA ASP A 4 21.74 -10.65 -8.34
C ASP A 4 21.19 -9.85 -9.53
N LYS A 5 21.72 -10.08 -10.73
CA LYS A 5 21.29 -9.39 -11.93
C LYS A 5 19.90 -9.87 -12.35
N ASP A 6 19.69 -11.18 -12.40
CA ASP A 6 18.41 -11.79 -12.80
C ASP A 6 17.28 -11.45 -11.80
N TYR A 7 17.58 -11.45 -10.50
CA TYR A 7 16.64 -11.00 -9.46
C TYR A 7 16.21 -9.53 -9.62
N ASN A 8 17.16 -8.66 -9.97
CA ASN A 8 16.85 -7.24 -10.21
C ASN A 8 16.04 -7.03 -11.50
N GLU A 9 16.25 -7.86 -12.53
CA GLU A 9 15.43 -7.81 -13.76
C GLU A 9 13.99 -8.26 -13.51
N GLU A 10 13.78 -9.29 -12.68
CA GLU A 10 12.44 -9.73 -12.29
C GLU A 10 11.69 -8.64 -11.50
N ILE A 11 12.34 -8.03 -10.49
CA ILE A 11 11.74 -6.93 -9.72
C ILE A 11 11.39 -5.77 -10.64
N LYS A 12 12.28 -5.41 -11.56
CA LYS A 12 12.06 -4.33 -12.52
C LYS A 12 10.79 -4.58 -13.33
N LEU A 13 10.63 -5.79 -13.89
CA LEU A 13 9.44 -6.16 -14.65
C LEU A 13 8.17 -6.09 -13.79
N GLN A 14 8.20 -6.59 -12.56
CA GLN A 14 7.05 -6.52 -11.66
C GLN A 14 6.66 -5.07 -11.32
N MET A 15 7.64 -4.18 -11.16
CA MET A 15 7.40 -2.74 -10.95
C MET A 15 6.83 -2.06 -12.20
N GLU A 16 7.32 -2.40 -13.40
CA GLU A 16 6.76 -1.89 -14.66
C GLU A 16 5.29 -2.30 -14.83
N VAL A 17 4.94 -3.54 -14.49
CA VAL A 17 3.55 -4.03 -14.47
C VAL A 17 2.72 -3.22 -13.47
N LEU A 18 3.20 -3.05 -12.24
CA LEU A 18 2.49 -2.26 -11.22
C LEU A 18 2.19 -0.84 -11.70
N PHE A 19 3.16 -0.15 -12.30
CA PHE A 19 2.95 1.21 -12.80
C PHE A 19 1.98 1.25 -14.00
N SER A 20 2.07 0.28 -14.92
CA SER A 20 1.10 0.16 -16.01
C SER A 20 -0.33 -0.03 -15.49
N GLN A 21 -0.52 -0.88 -14.49
CA GLN A 21 -1.82 -1.08 -13.84
C GLN A 21 -2.31 0.20 -13.15
N TYR A 22 -1.43 0.87 -12.41
CA TYR A 22 -1.75 2.11 -11.71
C TYR A 22 -2.21 3.24 -12.65
N GLU A 23 -1.49 3.46 -13.75
CA GLU A 23 -1.74 4.56 -14.68
C GLU A 23 -2.94 4.31 -15.61
N VAL A 24 -3.13 3.05 -16.03
CA VAL A 24 -4.11 2.69 -17.05
C VAL A 24 -5.34 2.03 -16.42
N GLU A 25 -5.16 0.85 -15.83
CA GLU A 25 -6.27 -0.01 -15.39
C GLU A 25 -6.99 0.57 -14.16
N TRP A 26 -6.23 1.13 -13.22
CA TRP A 26 -6.75 1.58 -11.94
C TRP A 26 -7.17 3.05 -11.95
N LYS A 27 -7.03 3.74 -13.09
CA LYS A 27 -7.30 5.17 -13.21
C LYS A 27 -8.67 5.58 -12.65
N VAL A 28 -9.70 4.77 -12.91
CA VAL A 28 -11.10 5.00 -12.53
C VAL A 28 -11.48 4.48 -11.14
N LEU A 29 -10.56 3.78 -10.45
CA LEU A 29 -10.85 3.25 -9.12
C LEU A 29 -10.94 4.37 -8.08
N ASN A 30 -11.74 4.11 -7.04
CA ASN A 30 -11.77 4.94 -5.84
C ASN A 30 -10.34 5.11 -5.29
N PRO A 31 -9.92 6.33 -4.90
CA PRO A 31 -8.55 6.59 -4.47
C PRO A 31 -8.07 5.74 -3.29
N LEU A 32 -8.94 5.42 -2.34
CA LEU A 32 -8.62 4.54 -1.22
C LEU A 32 -8.19 3.17 -1.74
N TYR A 33 -9.03 2.53 -2.57
CA TYR A 33 -8.73 1.22 -3.14
C TYR A 33 -7.48 1.24 -4.03
N LYS A 34 -7.27 2.32 -4.78
CA LYS A 34 -6.04 2.51 -5.56
C LYS A 34 -4.80 2.54 -4.65
N ALA A 35 -4.84 3.29 -3.55
CA ALA A 35 -3.75 3.36 -2.59
C ALA A 35 -3.48 2.01 -1.92
N LEU A 36 -4.53 1.26 -1.56
CA LEU A 36 -4.42 -0.08 -0.98
C LEU A 36 -3.77 -1.05 -1.97
N LEU A 37 -4.23 -1.08 -3.22
CA LEU A 37 -3.67 -1.96 -4.26
C LEU A 37 -2.17 -1.72 -4.42
N VAL A 38 -1.75 -0.45 -4.59
CA VAL A 38 -0.34 -0.09 -4.71
C VAL A 38 0.45 -0.50 -3.47
N PHE A 39 -0.06 -0.23 -2.27
CA PHE A 39 0.61 -0.64 -1.02
C PHE A 39 0.83 -2.15 -0.99
N THR A 40 -0.21 -2.94 -1.27
CA THR A 40 -0.12 -4.40 -1.20
C THR A 40 0.80 -4.98 -2.26
N GLU A 41 0.83 -4.41 -3.47
CA GLU A 41 1.75 -4.84 -4.52
C GLU A 41 3.19 -4.49 -4.17
N LEU A 42 3.46 -3.32 -3.57
CA LEU A 42 4.80 -2.99 -3.07
C LEU A 42 5.25 -3.94 -1.94
N GLU A 43 4.34 -4.31 -1.03
CA GLU A 43 4.62 -5.31 0.01
C GLU A 43 4.83 -6.73 -0.55
N ARG A 44 4.26 -7.03 -1.73
CA ARG A 44 4.46 -8.30 -2.46
C ARG A 44 5.78 -8.31 -3.21
N ILE A 45 6.08 -7.26 -3.96
CA ILE A 45 7.27 -7.14 -4.83
C ILE A 45 8.53 -6.96 -3.99
N LYS A 46 8.47 -6.16 -2.92
CA LYS A 46 9.61 -5.79 -2.06
C LYS A 46 10.83 -5.32 -2.88
N PRO A 47 10.70 -4.21 -3.63
CA PRO A 47 11.73 -3.79 -4.59
C PRO A 47 13.06 -3.34 -3.96
N LEU A 48 13.08 -3.07 -2.65
CA LEU A 48 14.25 -2.59 -1.93
C LEU A 48 14.82 -3.66 -1.00
N LYS A 49 16.11 -3.55 -0.69
CA LYS A 49 16.76 -4.45 0.28
C LYS A 49 16.26 -4.24 1.72
N LYS A 50 15.82 -3.03 2.06
CA LYS A 50 15.32 -2.63 3.38
C LYS A 50 14.23 -1.57 3.22
N TYR A 51 13.44 -1.38 4.29
CA TYR A 51 12.44 -0.32 4.41
C TYR A 51 11.28 -0.35 3.40
N ASN A 52 10.99 -1.52 2.78
CA ASN A 52 9.87 -1.65 1.84
C ASN A 52 8.56 -1.15 2.43
N THR A 53 8.17 -1.61 3.63
CA THR A 53 6.93 -1.20 4.29
C THR A 53 6.84 0.29 4.55
N VAL A 54 7.97 0.95 4.87
CA VAL A 54 8.01 2.41 5.03
C VAL A 54 7.74 3.10 3.70
N ILE A 55 8.37 2.64 2.62
CA ILE A 55 8.14 3.18 1.27
C ILE A 55 6.71 2.90 0.80
N SER A 56 6.19 1.70 1.01
CA SER A 56 4.80 1.34 0.71
C SER A 56 3.83 2.28 1.43
N LEU A 57 4.05 2.56 2.72
CA LEU A 57 3.24 3.48 3.51
C LEU A 57 3.36 4.93 3.00
N LEU A 58 4.56 5.37 2.62
CA LEU A 58 4.76 6.70 2.03
C LEU A 58 4.02 6.85 0.71
N VAL A 59 4.04 5.83 -0.16
CA VAL A 59 3.30 5.83 -1.42
C VAL A 59 1.80 5.83 -1.17
N LEU A 60 1.31 5.00 -0.24
CA LEU A 60 -0.09 5.00 0.19
C LEU A 60 -0.54 6.40 0.63
N ASN A 61 0.24 7.03 1.51
CA ASN A 61 -0.06 8.38 1.99
C ASN A 61 0.05 9.43 0.88
N GLY A 62 0.99 9.28 -0.06
CA GLY A 62 1.08 10.15 -1.23
C GLY A 62 -0.19 10.09 -2.09
N ILE A 63 -0.73 8.90 -2.34
CA ILE A 63 -1.97 8.71 -3.11
C ILE A 63 -3.18 9.27 -2.34
N LEU A 64 -3.28 8.99 -1.04
CA LEU A 64 -4.37 9.52 -0.20
C LEU A 64 -4.36 11.06 -0.16
N THR A 65 -3.21 11.67 0.12
CA THR A 65 -3.08 13.12 0.25
C THR A 65 -3.33 13.85 -1.07
N THR A 66 -2.79 13.35 -2.19
CA THR A 66 -3.08 13.90 -3.52
C THR A 66 -4.54 13.74 -3.94
N SER A 67 -5.28 12.86 -3.27
CA SER A 67 -6.71 12.62 -3.50
C SER A 67 -7.62 13.34 -2.48
N GLY A 68 -7.07 14.19 -1.62
CA GLY A 68 -7.83 15.00 -0.66
C GLY A 68 -8.09 14.35 0.70
N PHE A 69 -7.47 13.21 1.00
CA PHE A 69 -7.54 12.56 2.30
C PHE A 69 -6.38 13.01 3.21
N TYR A 70 -6.56 12.94 4.52
CA TYR A 70 -5.45 13.12 5.46
C TYR A 70 -4.49 11.93 5.40
N PRO A 71 -3.19 12.15 5.66
CA PRO A 71 -2.25 11.05 5.79
C PRO A 71 -2.58 10.22 7.03
N ILE A 72 -2.37 8.92 6.93
CA ILE A 72 -2.57 7.97 8.01
C ILE A 72 -1.25 7.46 8.58
N SER A 73 -1.31 7.02 9.83
CA SER A 73 -0.28 6.22 10.48
C SER A 73 -0.87 4.91 10.97
N PHE A 74 -0.07 3.85 10.90
CA PHE A 74 -0.38 2.59 11.59
C PHE A 74 0.25 2.63 12.98
N ASP A 75 -0.54 2.31 13.99
CA ASP A 75 -0.03 2.09 15.35
C ASP A 75 0.65 0.71 15.45
N GLU A 76 1.64 0.59 16.32
CA GLU A 76 2.34 -0.68 16.58
C GLU A 76 1.38 -1.78 17.04
N THR A 77 0.30 -1.41 17.73
CA THR A 77 -0.76 -2.31 18.17
C THR A 77 -1.50 -2.98 17.00
N MET A 78 -1.47 -2.37 15.80
CA MET A 78 -2.19 -2.81 14.60
C MET A 78 -1.37 -3.78 13.74
N ASN A 79 -0.09 -4.00 14.05
CA ASN A 79 0.82 -4.82 13.25
C ASN A 79 0.31 -6.25 13.02
N SER A 80 -0.26 -6.88 14.04
CA SER A 80 -0.80 -8.25 13.93
C SER A 80 -1.99 -8.31 12.97
N GLU A 81 -2.87 -7.30 13.05
CA GLU A 81 -4.06 -7.15 12.22
C GLU A 81 -3.68 -6.88 10.75
N ILE A 82 -2.78 -5.93 10.52
CA ILE A 82 -2.27 -5.60 9.18
C ILE A 82 -1.64 -6.84 8.53
N ASN A 83 -0.78 -7.56 9.24
CA ASN A 83 -0.16 -8.79 8.71
C ASN A 83 -1.20 -9.88 8.37
N ALA A 84 -2.26 -10.01 9.17
CA ALA A 84 -3.34 -10.95 8.90
C ALA A 84 -4.10 -10.56 7.63
N THR A 85 -4.46 -9.28 7.47
CA THR A 85 -5.15 -8.79 6.26
C THR A 85 -4.29 -8.91 5.01
N LEU A 86 -3.00 -8.60 5.06
CA LEU A 86 -2.07 -8.80 3.94
C LEU A 86 -1.98 -10.29 3.53
N THR A 87 -2.07 -11.20 4.49
CA THR A 87 -2.14 -12.64 4.21
C THR A 87 -3.43 -13.01 3.48
N LEU A 88 -4.57 -12.40 3.86
CA LEU A 88 -5.86 -12.63 3.20
C LEU A 88 -5.91 -12.03 1.80
N VAL A 89 -5.37 -10.82 1.61
CA VAL A 89 -5.17 -10.21 0.28
C VAL A 89 -4.38 -11.16 -0.60
N LYS A 90 -3.23 -11.64 -0.12
CA LYS A 90 -2.37 -12.54 -0.91
C LYS A 90 -3.03 -13.86 -1.28
N ARG A 91 -3.85 -14.43 -0.39
CA ARG A 91 -4.46 -15.76 -0.58
C ARG A 91 -5.79 -15.72 -1.35
N ARG A 92 -6.56 -14.64 -1.20
CA ARG A 92 -7.97 -14.59 -1.64
C ARG A 92 -8.33 -13.33 -2.43
N GLY A 93 -7.41 -12.38 -2.58
CA GLY A 93 -7.70 -11.07 -3.19
C GLY A 93 -8.72 -10.26 -2.39
N ASN A 94 -8.89 -10.54 -1.09
CA ASN A 94 -9.84 -9.81 -0.26
C ASN A 94 -9.18 -8.54 0.32
N TYR A 95 -9.49 -7.40 -0.29
CA TYR A 95 -9.02 -6.08 0.15
C TYR A 95 -9.94 -5.41 1.18
N GLN A 96 -11.13 -5.96 1.43
CA GLN A 96 -12.15 -5.32 2.25
C GLN A 96 -11.67 -5.14 3.69
N ASP A 97 -11.05 -6.18 4.27
CA ASP A 97 -10.55 -6.13 5.64
C ASP A 97 -9.42 -5.09 5.79
N PHE A 98 -8.55 -4.97 4.79
CA PHE A 98 -7.48 -3.97 4.81
C PHE A 98 -8.02 -2.55 4.59
N ALA A 99 -9.06 -2.40 3.77
CA ALA A 99 -9.76 -1.12 3.59
C ALA A 99 -10.36 -0.62 4.90
N LEU A 100 -11.02 -1.50 5.67
CA LEU A 100 -11.59 -1.14 6.97
C LEU A 100 -10.52 -0.63 7.96
N ILE A 101 -9.32 -1.22 7.94
CA ILE A 101 -8.20 -0.75 8.78
C ILE A 101 -7.79 0.67 8.38
N VAL A 102 -7.62 0.93 7.07
CA VAL A 102 -7.23 2.25 6.58
C VAL A 102 -8.32 3.29 6.81
N GLU A 103 -9.60 2.93 6.66
CA GLU A 103 -10.74 3.80 7.00
C GLU A 103 -10.72 4.21 8.48
N ARG A 104 -10.46 3.26 9.39
CA ARG A 104 -10.30 3.57 10.82
C ARG A 104 -9.14 4.54 11.06
N CYS A 105 -8.00 4.33 10.42
CA CYS A 105 -6.87 5.25 10.54
C CYS A 105 -7.22 6.65 10.01
N LEU A 106 -7.91 6.73 8.86
CA LEU A 106 -8.37 8.00 8.31
C LEU A 106 -9.25 8.74 9.32
N LEU A 107 -10.25 8.07 9.91
CA LEU A 107 -11.13 8.66 10.92
C LEU A 107 -10.34 9.17 12.13
N THR A 108 -9.33 8.44 12.60
CA THR A 108 -8.44 8.90 13.66
C THR A 108 -7.72 10.18 13.25
N SER A 109 -7.13 10.23 12.05
CA SER A 109 -6.43 11.42 11.54
C SER A 109 -7.37 12.63 11.38
N TYR A 110 -8.62 12.43 10.92
CA TYR A 110 -9.62 13.50 10.89
C TYR A 110 -9.94 14.04 12.28
N ASN A 111 -10.06 13.16 13.28
CA ASN A 111 -10.35 13.54 14.66
C ASN A 111 -9.19 14.31 15.29
N GLU A 112 -7.96 13.83 15.16
CA GLU A 112 -6.77 14.48 15.71
C GLU A 112 -6.61 15.93 15.23
N ILE A 113 -6.94 16.19 13.96
CA ILE A 113 -6.85 17.52 13.36
C ILE A 113 -8.05 18.40 13.74
N SER A 114 -9.22 17.82 14.00
CA SER A 114 -10.43 18.58 14.41
C SER A 114 -10.33 19.17 15.84
N TYR A 115 -9.35 18.73 16.63
CA TYR A 115 -9.06 19.28 17.96
C TYR A 115 -7.93 20.33 17.96
N VAL A 116 -7.45 20.72 16.77
CA VAL A 116 -6.46 21.80 16.57
C VAL A 116 -7.18 23.06 16.07
#